data_AF-A0A2G4IJY4-F1
#
_entry.id   AF-A0A2G4IJY4-F1
#
_cell.length_a   1.000
_cell.length_b   1.000
_cell.length_c   1.000
_cell.angle_alpha   90.00
_cell.angle_beta   90.00
_cell.angle_gamma   90.00
#
_symmetry.space_group_name_H-M   'P 1'
#
loop_
_entity.id
_entity.type
_entity.pdbx_description
1 polymer ?
#
loop_
_entity_poly.entity_id
_entity_poly.type
_entity_poly.pdbx_seq_one_letter_code
_entity_poly.pdbx_strand_id
1 'polypeptide(L)'
;MDDREKSTPSHRKDFIPAQKDDVFLSDAALDNVTSAVIALGSEFWALQKRMNVVEVLLEDKGSVSKAMIENYRPSAEQSAAWEEQRDRFIKRVYGFLQNTHSPSKKPGRRAP
;
A
#
# COMPACT_ATOMS: atom_id res chain seq x y z
N MET A 1 4.34 16.72 48.07
CA MET A 1 5.75 17.15 48.04
C MET A 1 6.36 16.43 46.85
N ASP A 2 6.75 17.20 45.84
CA ASP A 2 7.01 16.78 44.45
C ASP A 2 8.44 16.24 44.30
N ASP A 3 8.59 14.92 44.17
CA ASP A 3 9.89 14.28 43.91
C ASP A 3 10.20 14.33 42.41
N ARG A 4 10.81 15.44 42.00
CA ARG A 4 11.41 15.59 40.67
C ARG A 4 12.56 14.61 40.49
N GLU A 5 12.33 13.61 39.67
CA GLU A 5 13.30 12.67 39.11
C GLU A 5 14.49 13.44 38.51
N LYS A 6 15.58 13.54 39.27
CA LYS A 6 16.83 14.17 38.82
C LYS A 6 17.52 13.22 37.84
N SER A 7 17.23 13.39 36.55
CA SER A 7 18.00 12.80 35.45
C SER A 7 19.47 13.23 35.56
N THR A 8 20.36 12.27 35.85
CA THR A 8 21.81 12.48 35.88
C THR A 8 22.30 12.95 34.49
N PRO A 9 23.12 14.00 34.38
CA PRO A 9 23.64 14.44 33.09
C PRO A 9 24.53 13.33 32.50
N SER A 10 24.09 12.76 31.38
CA SER A 10 24.85 11.76 30.65
C SER A 10 25.60 12.43 29.50
N HIS A 11 26.93 12.44 29.57
CA HIS A 11 27.85 12.88 28.50
C HIS A 11 27.86 11.94 27.29
N ARG A 12 27.01 10.90 27.25
CA ARG A 12 26.90 9.97 26.12
C ARG A 12 26.67 10.70 24.79
N LYS A 13 25.92 11.81 24.81
CA LYS A 13 25.64 12.63 23.62
C LYS A 13 26.85 13.40 23.09
N ASP A 14 27.91 13.56 23.89
CA ASP A 14 29.12 14.30 23.51
C ASP A 14 30.08 13.45 22.66
N PHE A 15 30.00 12.11 22.78
CA PHE A 15 30.92 11.17 22.14
C PHE A 15 30.24 10.20 21.16
N ILE A 16 28.94 9.95 21.31
CA ILE A 16 28.16 9.14 20.38
C ILE A 16 27.23 10.09 19.64
N PRO A 17 27.50 10.42 18.36
CA PRO A 17 26.55 11.19 17.56
C PRO A 17 25.21 10.45 17.56
N ALA A 18 24.11 11.20 17.65
CA ALA A 18 22.79 10.61 17.49
C ALA A 18 22.78 9.83 16.17
N GLN A 19 22.43 8.54 16.23
CA GLN A 19 22.35 7.70 15.04
C GLN A 19 21.36 8.37 14.09
N LYS A 20 21.87 8.87 12.97
CA LYS A 20 21.03 9.38 11.90
C LYS A 20 20.35 8.16 11.31
N ASP A 21 19.04 8.23 11.09
CA ASP A 21 18.37 7.18 10.32
C ASP A 21 19.06 7.11 8.96
N ASP A 22 19.55 5.93 8.58
CA ASP A 22 20.14 5.69 7.27
C ASP A 22 19.00 5.69 6.26
N VAL A 23 18.72 6.87 5.71
CA VAL A 23 17.69 7.09 4.69
C VAL A 23 18.35 6.97 3.32
N PHE A 24 17.99 5.94 2.56
CA PHE A 24 18.53 5.59 1.25
C PHE A 24 18.21 6.66 0.19
N LEU A 25 16.96 7.13 0.13
CA LEU A 25 16.51 8.18 -0.80
C LEU A 25 16.55 9.59 -0.20
N SER A 26 17.30 9.81 0.88
CA SER A 26 17.37 11.10 1.60
C SER A 26 16.04 11.61 2.19
N ASP A 27 14.92 10.89 1.99
CA ASP A 27 13.62 11.12 2.63
C ASP A 27 13.02 9.79 3.10
N ALA A 28 12.72 9.68 4.40
CA ALA A 28 12.23 8.44 5.00
C ALA A 28 10.83 8.05 4.49
N ALA A 29 10.00 9.01 4.09
CA ALA A 29 8.71 8.72 3.47
C ALA A 29 8.90 8.09 2.08
N LEU A 30 9.90 8.54 1.31
CA LEU A 30 10.23 7.93 0.00
C LEU A 30 10.78 6.51 0.16
N ASP A 31 11.61 6.25 1.16
CA ASP A 31 12.11 4.91 1.46
C ASP A 31 10.99 3.96 1.89
N ASN A 32 10.06 4.44 2.71
CA ASN A 32 8.90 3.67 3.14
C ASN A 32 7.98 3.33 1.95
N VAL A 33 7.73 4.27 1.05
CA VAL A 33 6.95 4.02 -0.17
C VAL A 33 7.66 3.02 -1.07
N THR A 34 8.98 3.14 -1.22
CA THR A 34 9.79 2.23 -2.03
C THR A 34 9.78 0.81 -1.46
N SER A 35 9.92 0.68 -0.13
CA SER A 35 9.81 -0.60 0.58
C SER A 35 8.42 -1.23 0.39
N ALA A 36 7.37 -0.43 0.47
CA ALA A 36 6.01 -0.88 0.22
C ALA A 36 5.82 -1.36 -1.24
N VAL A 37 6.37 -0.65 -2.23
CA VAL A 37 6.30 -1.06 -3.64
C VAL A 37 7.04 -2.38 -3.89
N ILE A 38 8.23 -2.56 -3.29
CA ILE A 38 8.99 -3.82 -3.39
C ILE A 38 8.21 -4.99 -2.79
N ALA A 39 7.62 -4.78 -1.60
CA ALA A 39 6.78 -5.79 -0.95
C ALA A 39 5.54 -6.13 -1.81
N LEU A 40 4.85 -5.12 -2.32
CA LEU A 40 3.69 -5.30 -3.21
C LEU A 40 4.06 -6.05 -4.49
N GLY A 41 5.20 -5.73 -5.11
CA GLY A 41 5.69 -6.45 -6.30
C GLY A 41 5.98 -7.93 -6.02
N SER A 42 6.48 -8.24 -4.83
CA SER A 42 6.74 -9.63 -4.40
C SER A 42 5.43 -10.41 -4.22
N GLU A 43 4.44 -9.82 -3.55
CA GLU A 43 3.11 -10.41 -3.38
C GLU A 43 2.36 -10.55 -4.72
N PHE A 44 2.51 -9.56 -5.62
CA PHE A 44 1.95 -9.63 -6.97
C PHE A 44 2.52 -10.82 -7.76
N TRP A 45 3.84 -11.04 -7.70
CA TRP A 45 4.46 -12.20 -8.33
C TRP A 45 3.97 -13.52 -7.72
N ALA A 46 3.78 -13.58 -6.40
CA ALA A 46 3.23 -14.77 -5.74
C ALA A 46 1.82 -15.09 -6.25
N LEU A 47 0.97 -14.06 -6.46
CA LEU A 47 -0.35 -14.22 -7.05
C LEU A 47 -0.30 -14.69 -8.50
N GLN A 48 0.59 -14.09 -9.32
CA GLN A 48 0.80 -14.50 -10.71
C GLN A 48 1.28 -15.96 -10.80
N LYS A 49 2.25 -16.34 -9.96
CA LYS A 49 2.73 -17.73 -9.87
C LYS A 49 1.60 -18.68 -9.51
N ARG A 50 0.73 -18.30 -8.56
CA ARG A 50 -0.44 -19.10 -8.21
C ARG A 50 -1.38 -19.28 -9.39
N MET A 51 -1.61 -18.24 -10.20
CA MET A 51 -2.43 -18.35 -11.41
C MET A 51 -1.81 -19.30 -12.44
N ASN A 52 -0.51 -19.18 -12.70
CA ASN A 52 0.20 -20.10 -13.59
C ASN A 52 0.06 -21.56 -13.15
N VAL A 53 0.16 -21.82 -11.83
CA VAL A 53 -0.05 -23.18 -11.28
C VAL A 53 -1.48 -23.65 -11.48
N VAL A 54 -2.48 -22.78 -11.30
CA VAL A 54 -3.88 -23.11 -11.55
C VAL A 54 -4.11 -23.47 -13.02
N GLU A 55 -3.56 -22.70 -13.96
CA GLU A 55 -3.64 -23.00 -15.40
C GLU A 55 -3.05 -24.37 -15.73
N VAL A 56 -1.83 -24.65 -15.24
CA VAL A 56 -1.17 -25.95 -15.46
C VAL A 56 -1.98 -27.10 -14.90
N LEU A 57 -2.51 -26.96 -13.68
CA LEU A 57 -3.33 -28.02 -13.05
C LEU A 57 -4.66 -28.24 -13.76
N LEU A 58 -5.28 -27.20 -14.31
CA LEU A 58 -6.53 -27.31 -15.07
C LEU A 58 -6.32 -27.97 -16.43
N GLU A 59 -5.19 -27.69 -17.07
CA GLU A 59 -4.80 -28.27 -18.35
C GLU A 59 -4.40 -29.75 -18.21
N ASP A 60 -3.59 -30.08 -17.21
CA ASP A 60 -3.17 -31.46 -16.91
C ASP A 60 -4.37 -32.36 -16.55
N LYS A 61 -5.35 -31.82 -15.82
CA LYS A 61 -6.60 -32.51 -15.50
C LYS A 61 -7.64 -32.46 -16.62
N GLY A 62 -7.29 -31.92 -17.79
CA GLY A 62 -8.09 -31.94 -19.02
C GLY A 62 -9.39 -31.13 -18.99
N SER A 63 -9.57 -30.24 -18.01
CA SER A 63 -10.83 -29.50 -17.83
C SER A 63 -10.84 -28.14 -18.53
N VAL A 64 -9.70 -27.45 -18.58
CA VAL A 64 -9.54 -26.14 -19.24
C VAL A 64 -8.14 -26.07 -19.85
N SER A 65 -8.02 -25.79 -21.15
CA SER A 65 -6.73 -25.56 -21.79
C SER A 65 -6.33 -24.09 -21.73
N LYS A 66 -5.03 -23.82 -21.89
CA LYS A 66 -4.54 -22.43 -21.96
C LYS A 66 -5.21 -21.64 -23.09
N ALA A 67 -5.44 -22.28 -24.24
CA ALA A 67 -6.12 -21.66 -25.37
C ALA A 67 -7.58 -21.27 -25.06
N MET A 68 -8.28 -22.01 -24.19
CA MET A 68 -9.64 -21.64 -23.76
C MET A 68 -9.64 -20.37 -22.92
N ILE A 69 -8.60 -20.16 -22.10
CA ILE A 69 -8.44 -18.97 -21.26
C ILE A 69 -8.15 -17.74 -22.12
N GLU A 70 -7.17 -17.83 -23.02
CA GLU A 70 -6.77 -16.70 -23.90
C GLU A 70 -7.88 -16.28 -24.87
N ASN A 71 -8.66 -17.25 -25.35
CA ASN A 71 -9.78 -16.98 -26.25
C ASN A 71 -11.10 -16.71 -25.51
N TYR A 72 -11.09 -16.70 -24.18
CA TYR A 72 -12.29 -16.46 -23.40
C TYR A 72 -12.87 -15.08 -23.75
N ARG A 73 -14.18 -15.05 -24.01
CA ARG A 73 -14.94 -13.82 -24.24
C ARG A 73 -16.03 -13.77 -23.18
N PRO A 74 -15.92 -12.87 -22.19
CA PRO A 74 -16.93 -12.74 -21.16
C PRO A 74 -18.28 -12.38 -21.79
N SER A 75 -19.36 -12.89 -21.21
CA SER A 75 -20.70 -12.42 -21.56
C SER A 75 -20.89 -10.97 -21.15
N ALA A 76 -21.94 -10.32 -21.68
CA ALA A 76 -22.31 -8.96 -21.26
C ALA A 76 -22.59 -8.88 -19.75
N GLU A 77 -23.23 -9.92 -19.20
CA GLU A 77 -23.53 -10.02 -17.77
C GLU A 77 -22.25 -10.15 -16.92
N GLN A 78 -21.30 -10.99 -17.35
CA GLN A 78 -20.03 -11.16 -16.66
C GLN A 78 -19.20 -9.88 -16.69
N SER A 79 -19.13 -9.22 -17.85
CA SER A 79 -18.44 -7.94 -18.01
C SER A 79 -19.00 -6.90 -17.04
N ALA A 80 -20.33 -6.74 -16.99
CA ALA A 80 -20.98 -5.80 -16.09
C ALA A 80 -20.70 -6.12 -14.61
N ALA A 81 -20.75 -7.39 -14.22
CA ALA A 81 -20.45 -7.81 -12.85
C ALA A 81 -18.99 -7.52 -12.46
N TRP A 82 -18.05 -7.73 -13.38
CA TRP A 82 -16.63 -7.45 -13.15
C TRP A 82 -16.32 -5.96 -13.11
N GLU A 83 -16.98 -5.16 -13.94
CA GLU A 83 -16.89 -3.70 -13.88
C GLU A 83 -17.37 -3.18 -12.52
N GLU A 84 -18.51 -3.67 -12.03
CA GLU A 84 -19.01 -3.31 -10.71
C GLU A 84 -18.03 -3.73 -9.60
N GLN A 85 -17.45 -4.93 -9.70
CA GLN A 85 -16.42 -5.40 -8.78
C GLN A 85 -15.16 -4.52 -8.82
N ARG A 86 -14.70 -4.14 -10.01
CA ARG A 86 -13.55 -3.26 -10.22
C ARG A 86 -13.81 -1.89 -9.59
N ASP A 87 -14.98 -1.32 -9.81
CA ASP A 87 -15.33 0.00 -9.29
C ASP A 87 -15.40 -0.01 -7.75
N ARG A 88 -15.96 -1.07 -7.14
CA ARG A 88 -15.90 -1.28 -5.69
C ARG A 88 -14.47 -1.42 -5.19
N PHE A 89 -13.61 -2.12 -5.92
CA PHE A 89 -12.20 -2.27 -5.58
C PHE A 89 -11.48 -0.92 -5.64
N ILE A 90 -11.62 -0.17 -6.73
CA ILE A 90 -11.01 1.16 -6.89
C ILE A 90 -11.46 2.10 -5.78
N LYS A 91 -12.77 2.16 -5.48
CA LYS A 91 -13.28 3.01 -4.40
C LYS A 91 -12.70 2.63 -3.04
N ARG A 92 -12.57 1.33 -2.74
CA ARG A 92 -12.00 0.85 -1.47
C ARG A 92 -10.50 1.17 -1.37
N VAL A 93 -9.76 0.97 -2.45
CA VAL A 93 -8.29 1.06 -2.45
C VAL A 93 -7.80 2.49 -2.68
N TYR A 94 -8.51 3.29 -3.46
CA TYR A 94 -8.07 4.63 -3.86
C TYR A 94 -9.05 5.75 -3.47
N GLY A 95 -10.22 5.44 -2.93
CA GLY A 95 -11.23 6.45 -2.60
C GLY A 95 -10.76 7.50 -1.59
N PHE A 96 -9.79 7.17 -0.73
CA PHE A 96 -9.19 8.14 0.20
C PHE A 96 -8.30 9.18 -0.51
N LEU A 97 -7.76 8.88 -1.70
CA LEU A 97 -6.98 9.83 -2.49
C LEU A 97 -7.87 10.92 -3.13
N GLN A 98 -9.17 10.66 -3.28
CA GLN A 98 -10.15 11.63 -3.76
C GLN A 98 -10.65 12.56 -2.64
N ASN A 99 -10.24 12.33 -1.40
CA ASN A 99 -10.59 13.19 -0.28
C ASN A 99 -9.71 14.45 -0.30
N THR A 100 -10.04 15.38 -1.19
CA THR A 100 -9.47 16.72 -1.15
C THR A 100 -9.95 17.37 0.16
N HIS A 101 -9.10 17.35 1.18
CA HIS A 101 -9.29 18.17 2.38
C HIS A 101 -9.36 19.62 1.91
N SER A 102 -10.56 20.18 1.74
CA SER A 102 -10.71 21.62 1.69
C SER A 102 -10.15 22.15 3.00
N PRO A 103 -9.15 23.06 2.99
CA PRO A 103 -8.64 23.61 4.23
C PRO A 103 -9.83 24.21 4.98
N SER A 104 -10.08 23.71 6.19
CA SER A 104 -11.14 24.22 7.04
C SER A 104 -10.94 25.73 7.14
N LYS A 105 -11.93 26.49 6.68
CA LYS A 105 -11.93 27.95 6.78
C LYS A 105 -11.83 28.26 8.27
N LYS A 106 -10.64 28.64 8.75
CA LYS A 106 -10.45 29.06 10.15
C LYS A 106 -11.51 30.12 10.45
N PRO A 107 -12.33 29.97 11.51
CA PRO A 107 -13.26 31.01 11.88
C PRO A 107 -12.41 32.24 12.20
N GLY A 108 -12.66 33.33 11.46
CA GLY A 108 -11.90 34.56 11.57
C GLY A 108 -11.91 35.03 13.01
N ARG A 109 -10.73 35.02 13.64
CA ARG A 109 -10.50 35.69 14.92
C ARG A 109 -10.70 37.18 14.66
N ARG A 110 -11.86 37.72 15.02
CA ARG A 110 -12.02 39.16 15.24
C ARG A 110 -12.06 39.37 16.75
N ALA A 111 -11.01 40.02 17.24
CA ALA A 111 -10.93 40.69 18.53
C ALA A 111 -9.97 41.87 18.35
N PRO A 112 -9.99 42.89 19.21
CA PRO A 112 -11.03 43.29 20.15
C PRO A 112 -12.03 44.29 19.56
#